data_AF-A0A151EWG6-F1
#
_entry.id   AF-A0A151EWG6-F1
#
_cell.length_a   1.000
_cell.length_b   1.000
_cell.length_c   1.000
_cell.angle_alpha   90.00
_cell.angle_beta   90.00
_cell.angle_gamma   90.00
#
_symmetry.space_group_name_H-M   'P 1'
#
loop_
_entity.id
_entity.type
_entity.pdbx_description
1 polymer ?
#
loop_
_entity_poly.entity_id
_entity_poly.type
_entity_poly.pdbx_seq_one_letter_code
_entity_poly.pdbx_strand_id
1 'polypeptide(L)'
;MHYSIIRKSIVLLYAISLFIITILPNICSNNNLFSANAKEGLDVPTVIINIDPFTEVYEGDIIDCEITGDPTTLFWQINDESHHSTFFGDNPVIFDPEPTPLGDEFVDLTVYAENENGSGSDTVQIKLFRIFFGDIHWHTVFSDGDFKINSMYKNAVEDNYLDFTACTDHGELLDGISTKFGGVREWDIIRTFIEKVLGFSEWQMMKDKAIEYYNPGTFTTLLGFEWTAAQWSWGGKDWSPNGWEDVSHINFYYRDVYPNALEYADYQKFNYDDIFKAMSEEWDKGHLNIGFSHHPLGRASRYNFTTNWTFMADKIINTNLRDKIHRGVETFSRWGNSIGEFTPDVPWLWPYNLSQFTNQTEAWVENACWEWSDDELKGQKFVFIGGSDTHDYDRPGSAEFDVSYLGKPSGIAAVYAVHNIREEIWDALNDCYAYSSQLLKIRANVRLDGQLSYGRWINCSSPLKIRLSAHSTFPGNDTSGKRMWPHGYSPNELDYPITDIWLVKKDSDRGQPWCKVINHTQPNSNMVIENFEDSNVKPNDFYWVAIKQKGQKLMPENGDEFISYVGPFFIDSVI
;
A
#
# COMPACT_ATOMS: atom_id res chain seq x y z
N MET A 1 -69.01 -17.86 9.14
CA MET A 1 -68.42 -17.08 8.03
C MET A 1 -68.42 -15.62 8.48
N HIS A 2 -67.38 -15.14 9.16
CA HIS A 2 -66.14 -14.58 8.58
C HIS A 2 -66.47 -13.49 7.55
N TYR A 3 -66.06 -12.23 7.72
CA TYR A 3 -64.68 -11.81 8.05
C TYR A 3 -64.53 -10.63 9.04
N SER A 4 -63.29 -10.46 9.48
CA SER A 4 -62.67 -9.38 10.28
C SER A 4 -62.99 -7.93 9.90
N ILE A 5 -62.78 -6.99 10.84
CA ILE A 5 -62.10 -5.70 10.57
C ILE A 5 -61.43 -5.15 11.86
N ILE A 6 -60.34 -4.40 11.65
CA ILE A 6 -59.43 -3.80 12.63
C ILE A 6 -59.87 -2.35 12.98
N ARG A 7 -59.66 -1.85 14.22
CA ARG A 7 -58.98 -0.54 14.48
C ARG A 7 -58.95 -0.05 15.94
N LYS A 8 -57.74 0.34 16.34
CA LYS A 8 -57.28 1.56 17.07
C LYS A 8 -58.28 2.36 17.93
N SER A 9 -57.80 2.76 19.11
CA SER A 9 -58.31 3.90 19.90
C SER A 9 -57.17 4.87 20.27
N ILE A 10 -57.49 6.14 20.46
CA ILE A 10 -56.58 7.30 20.59
C ILE A 10 -57.31 8.36 21.44
N VAL A 11 -56.59 9.18 22.25
CA VAL A 11 -57.04 10.49 22.84
C VAL A 11 -58.08 10.39 24.02
N LEU A 12 -58.02 11.12 25.17
CA LEU A 12 -57.11 12.18 25.69
C LEU A 12 -57.45 12.68 27.15
N LEU A 13 -56.49 13.34 27.85
CA LEU A 13 -56.63 14.33 28.99
C LEU A 13 -57.22 13.78 30.35
N TYR A 14 -57.23 14.41 31.56
CA TYR A 14 -56.49 15.43 32.39
C TYR A 14 -57.07 15.37 33.85
N ALA A 15 -56.57 15.95 34.96
CA ALA A 15 -55.26 16.40 35.48
C ALA A 15 -55.39 16.94 36.95
N ILE A 16 -54.25 17.26 37.63
CA ILE A 16 -54.10 18.15 38.84
C ILE A 16 -54.65 17.58 40.19
N SER A 17 -53.87 17.36 41.28
CA SER A 17 -53.31 18.41 42.19
C SER A 17 -52.27 17.94 43.26
N LEU A 18 -51.23 18.76 43.49
CA LEU A 18 -50.53 19.18 44.75
C LEU A 18 -50.15 18.24 45.95
N PHE A 19 -48.83 18.17 46.21
CA PHE A 19 -48.07 18.74 47.37
C PHE A 19 -48.42 18.41 48.86
N ILE A 20 -47.47 17.78 49.61
CA ILE A 20 -46.72 18.33 50.79
C ILE A 20 -45.87 17.24 51.54
N ILE A 21 -44.78 17.70 52.16
CA ILE A 21 -43.72 16.97 52.91
C ILE A 21 -44.15 16.51 54.32
N THR A 22 -43.69 15.33 54.77
CA THR A 22 -43.31 15.08 56.20
C THR A 22 -42.44 13.83 56.46
N ILE A 23 -41.20 14.07 56.91
CA ILE A 23 -40.54 13.51 58.13
C ILE A 23 -40.73 12.01 58.51
N LEU A 24 -39.61 11.27 58.49
CA LEU A 24 -39.33 10.00 59.21
C LEU A 24 -39.47 10.16 60.75
N PRO A 25 -39.89 9.14 61.55
CA PRO A 25 -39.02 7.96 61.72
C PRO A 25 -39.66 6.59 62.09
N ASN A 26 -38.79 5.58 62.00
CA ASN A 26 -38.71 4.34 62.78
C ASN A 26 -39.61 3.10 62.48
N ILE A 27 -38.90 2.06 62.01
CA ILE A 27 -38.90 0.68 62.53
C ILE A 27 -40.21 -0.12 62.41
N CYS A 28 -40.27 -1.02 61.41
CA CYS A 28 -40.18 -2.46 61.68
C CYS A 28 -39.90 -3.29 60.42
N SER A 29 -39.10 -4.34 60.61
CA SER A 29 -38.87 -5.52 59.76
C SER A 29 -39.59 -5.63 58.40
N ASN A 30 -38.81 -5.77 57.33
CA ASN A 30 -39.11 -6.77 56.31
C ASN A 30 -37.82 -7.39 55.76
N ASN A 31 -37.79 -8.71 55.72
CA ASN A 31 -36.68 -9.48 55.18
C ASN A 31 -36.70 -9.40 53.65
N ASN A 32 -35.95 -8.46 53.07
CA ASN A 32 -35.56 -8.60 51.69
C ASN A 32 -34.46 -9.66 51.62
N LEU A 33 -34.81 -10.85 51.13
CA LEU A 33 -33.82 -11.76 50.59
C LEU A 33 -33.02 -10.98 49.54
N PHE A 34 -31.72 -10.84 49.76
CA PHE A 34 -30.80 -10.80 48.63
C PHE A 34 -30.93 -12.15 47.94
N SER A 35 -31.69 -12.22 46.83
CA SER A 35 -31.41 -13.21 45.81
C SER A 35 -30.08 -12.81 45.17
N ALA A 36 -28.99 -13.15 45.85
CA ALA A 36 -27.78 -13.49 45.15
C ALA A 36 -28.15 -14.66 44.25
N ASN A 37 -28.50 -14.35 42.99
CA ASN A 37 -28.26 -15.32 41.93
C ASN A 37 -26.76 -15.57 42.00
N ALA A 38 -26.38 -16.69 42.59
CA ALA A 38 -25.08 -17.25 42.33
C ALA A 38 -24.98 -17.32 40.80
N LYS A 39 -24.03 -16.60 40.20
CA LYS A 39 -23.54 -17.02 38.89
C LYS A 39 -23.19 -18.50 39.07
N GLU A 40 -23.77 -19.36 38.25
CA GLU A 40 -23.21 -20.69 38.07
C GLU A 40 -21.72 -20.48 37.75
N GLY A 41 -20.84 -21.21 38.42
CA GLY A 41 -19.42 -20.89 38.42
C GLY A 41 -18.90 -20.83 36.99
N LEU A 42 -18.29 -19.71 36.61
CA LEU A 42 -17.76 -19.55 35.25
C LEU A 42 -16.71 -20.63 35.04
N ASP A 43 -16.87 -21.45 34.00
CA ASP A 43 -15.90 -22.49 33.68
C ASP A 43 -14.54 -21.87 33.29
N VAL A 44 -13.47 -22.67 33.36
CA VAL A 44 -12.17 -22.25 32.81
C VAL A 44 -12.34 -22.01 31.30
N PRO A 45 -11.82 -20.91 30.73
CA PRO A 45 -12.02 -20.63 29.32
C PRO A 45 -11.47 -21.75 28.44
N THR A 46 -12.11 -21.97 27.30
CA THR A 46 -11.60 -22.84 26.22
C THR A 46 -11.38 -22.00 24.98
N VAL A 47 -10.32 -22.29 24.24
CA VAL A 47 -10.05 -21.72 22.91
C VAL A 47 -9.90 -22.90 21.95
N ILE A 48 -10.41 -22.74 20.73
CA ILE A 48 -10.16 -23.63 19.59
C ILE A 48 -9.93 -22.71 18.39
N ILE A 49 -8.82 -22.89 17.68
CA ILE A 49 -8.52 -22.14 16.46
C ILE A 49 -9.01 -22.94 15.23
N ASN A 50 -9.94 -22.35 14.46
CA ASN A 50 -10.63 -23.01 13.35
C ASN A 50 -9.93 -22.83 11.99
N ILE A 51 -8.59 -22.93 11.95
CA ILE A 51 -7.81 -22.96 10.70
C ILE A 51 -6.87 -24.17 10.65
N ASP A 52 -6.64 -24.70 9.45
CA ASP A 52 -5.73 -25.83 9.26
C ASP A 52 -4.26 -25.42 9.49
N PRO A 53 -3.42 -26.27 10.11
CA PRO A 53 -1.99 -26.04 10.19
C PRO A 53 -1.35 -25.76 8.82
N PHE A 54 -0.34 -24.90 8.82
CA PHE A 54 0.40 -24.41 7.64
C PHE A 54 -0.40 -23.52 6.69
N THR A 55 -1.59 -23.06 7.09
CA THR A 55 -2.38 -22.07 6.35
C THR A 55 -1.61 -20.75 6.19
N GLU A 56 -1.70 -20.14 5.01
CA GLU A 56 -1.18 -18.79 4.76
C GLU A 56 -2.07 -17.74 5.45
N VAL A 57 -1.49 -17.03 6.42
CA VAL A 57 -2.15 -15.95 7.17
C VAL A 57 -1.45 -14.65 6.85
N TYR A 58 -2.21 -13.65 6.44
CA TYR A 58 -1.70 -12.34 6.07
C TYR A 58 -2.07 -11.32 7.16
N GLU A 59 -1.18 -10.38 7.44
CA GLU A 59 -1.48 -9.28 8.37
C GLU A 59 -2.77 -8.55 7.93
N GLY A 60 -3.66 -8.34 8.90
CA GLY A 60 -5.05 -7.91 8.79
C GLY A 60 -6.08 -9.06 8.78
N ASP A 61 -5.69 -10.32 8.54
CA ASP A 61 -6.64 -11.42 8.56
C ASP A 61 -7.30 -11.60 9.93
N ILE A 62 -8.58 -11.99 9.89
CA ILE A 62 -9.37 -12.38 11.06
C ILE A 62 -9.34 -13.90 11.15
N ILE A 63 -8.79 -14.44 12.23
CA ILE A 63 -8.74 -15.90 12.45
C ILE A 63 -10.02 -16.33 13.15
N ASP A 64 -10.65 -17.40 12.65
CA ASP A 64 -11.87 -17.92 13.28
C ASP A 64 -11.54 -18.74 14.52
N CYS A 65 -12.19 -18.45 15.65
CA CYS A 65 -11.97 -19.09 16.93
C CYS A 65 -13.28 -19.42 17.64
N GLU A 66 -13.38 -20.60 18.25
CA GLU A 66 -14.43 -20.90 19.24
C GLU A 66 -13.88 -20.64 20.64
N ILE A 67 -14.38 -19.59 21.30
CA ILE A 67 -14.01 -19.24 22.69
C ILE A 67 -15.22 -19.43 23.62
N THR A 68 -15.01 -20.07 24.77
CA THR A 68 -16.06 -20.25 25.80
C THR A 68 -15.56 -19.88 27.20
N GLY A 69 -16.45 -19.83 28.20
CA GLY A 69 -16.12 -19.56 29.60
C GLY A 69 -16.10 -18.09 30.02
N ASP A 70 -16.79 -17.19 29.30
CA ASP A 70 -16.90 -15.75 29.61
C ASP A 70 -15.53 -15.10 29.94
N PRO A 71 -14.57 -15.07 28.99
CA PRO A 71 -13.25 -14.49 29.23
C PRO A 71 -13.33 -13.00 29.58
N THR A 72 -12.51 -12.58 30.54
CA THR A 72 -12.29 -11.17 30.90
C THR A 72 -11.10 -10.55 30.17
N THR A 73 -10.22 -11.37 29.62
CA THR A 73 -9.04 -10.97 28.85
C THR A 73 -8.86 -11.92 27.67
N LEU A 74 -8.59 -11.36 26.50
CA LEU A 74 -8.19 -12.07 25.28
C LEU A 74 -6.86 -11.48 24.79
N PHE A 75 -5.94 -12.33 24.36
CA PHE A 75 -4.73 -11.93 23.64
C PHE A 75 -4.23 -13.03 22.70
N TRP A 76 -3.42 -12.68 21.72
CA TRP A 76 -2.70 -13.63 20.87
C TRP A 76 -1.21 -13.32 20.84
N GLN A 77 -0.39 -14.31 20.46
CA GLN A 77 1.07 -14.22 20.38
C GLN A 77 1.59 -15.01 19.17
N ILE A 78 2.77 -14.63 18.68
CA ILE A 78 3.57 -15.42 17.75
C ILE A 78 4.81 -15.95 18.51
N ASN A 79 5.11 -17.24 18.44
CA ASN A 79 6.34 -17.85 18.99
C ASN A 79 6.71 -17.45 20.44
N ASP A 80 5.72 -17.31 21.34
CA ASP A 80 5.88 -16.83 22.73
C ASP A 80 6.39 -15.36 22.90
N GLU A 81 6.28 -14.50 21.87
CA GLU A 81 6.73 -13.10 21.88
C GLU A 81 5.69 -12.11 22.50
N SER A 82 5.37 -10.96 21.88
CA SER A 82 4.52 -9.94 22.51
C SER A 82 3.05 -10.36 22.58
N HIS A 83 2.35 -9.89 23.62
CA HIS A 83 0.90 -10.05 23.75
C HIS A 83 0.18 -9.00 22.90
N HIS A 84 -0.65 -9.47 21.96
CA HIS A 84 -1.47 -8.63 21.08
C HIS A 84 -2.94 -8.67 21.49
N SER A 85 -3.62 -7.52 21.46
CA SER A 85 -5.01 -7.35 21.92
C SER A 85 -5.99 -6.93 20.82
N THR A 86 -5.66 -7.19 19.56
CA THR A 86 -6.48 -6.88 18.38
C THR A 86 -7.49 -8.00 18.10
N PHE A 87 -8.78 -7.72 18.30
CA PHE A 87 -9.89 -8.69 18.14
C PHE A 87 -11.11 -8.07 17.45
N PHE A 88 -11.88 -8.90 16.75
CA PHE A 88 -13.18 -8.60 16.19
C PHE A 88 -14.23 -9.58 16.74
N GLY A 89 -14.93 -9.17 17.79
CA GLY A 89 -15.63 -10.13 18.65
C GLY A 89 -14.61 -10.96 19.42
N ASP A 90 -14.76 -12.28 19.41
CA ASP A 90 -13.83 -13.22 20.05
C ASP A 90 -12.69 -13.70 19.10
N ASN A 91 -12.76 -13.31 17.82
CA ASN A 91 -11.80 -13.70 16.79
C ASN A 91 -10.61 -12.71 16.73
N PRO A 92 -9.35 -13.15 16.84
CA PRO A 92 -8.19 -12.27 16.74
C PRO A 92 -8.03 -11.72 15.33
N VAL A 93 -7.51 -10.50 15.24
CA VAL A 93 -7.15 -9.84 13.98
C VAL A 93 -5.64 -9.63 13.97
N ILE A 94 -4.93 -10.28 13.05
CA ILE A 94 -3.46 -10.34 13.09
C ILE A 94 -2.88 -9.02 12.58
N PHE A 95 -2.63 -8.04 13.45
CA PHE A 95 -1.99 -6.77 13.11
C PHE A 95 -0.68 -6.60 13.87
N ASP A 96 0.30 -6.02 13.18
CA ASP A 96 1.67 -5.84 13.68
C ASP A 96 2.35 -7.07 14.29
N PRO A 97 2.22 -8.27 13.68
CA PRO A 97 2.83 -9.47 14.24
C PRO A 97 4.36 -9.44 14.13
N GLU A 98 5.03 -10.14 15.04
CA GLU A 98 6.47 -10.29 15.03
C GLU A 98 6.99 -10.85 13.70
N PRO A 99 8.19 -10.43 13.23
CA PRO A 99 8.81 -10.99 12.05
C PRO A 99 9.13 -12.48 12.22
N THR A 100 8.77 -13.28 11.23
CA THR A 100 9.23 -14.67 11.11
C THR A 100 10.77 -14.70 11.13
N PRO A 101 11.40 -15.57 11.93
CA PRO A 101 12.86 -15.70 11.94
C PRO A 101 13.36 -16.24 10.60
N LEU A 102 14.42 -15.66 10.03
CA LEU A 102 14.97 -15.99 8.69
C LEU A 102 15.33 -17.47 8.41
N GLY A 103 15.33 -18.32 9.43
CA GLY A 103 15.58 -19.76 9.30
C GLY A 103 14.30 -20.61 9.18
N ASP A 104 13.14 -20.02 9.43
CA ASP A 104 11.87 -20.69 9.64
C ASP A 104 10.85 -20.30 8.55
N GLU A 105 9.99 -21.21 8.12
CA GLU A 105 8.90 -20.92 7.17
C GLU A 105 7.55 -20.70 7.86
N PHE A 106 7.43 -21.20 9.09
CA PHE A 106 6.19 -21.24 9.86
C PHE A 106 6.42 -20.74 11.27
N VAL A 107 5.36 -20.18 11.87
CA VAL A 107 5.35 -19.71 13.25
C VAL A 107 4.16 -20.29 14.00
N ASP A 108 4.30 -20.46 15.31
CA ASP A 108 3.21 -20.87 16.20
C ASP A 108 2.36 -19.62 16.53
N LEU A 109 1.12 -19.57 16.02
CA LEU A 109 0.09 -18.61 16.47
C LEU A 109 -0.65 -19.22 17.65
N THR A 110 -0.57 -18.58 18.82
CA THR A 110 -1.32 -18.99 20.02
C THR A 110 -2.35 -17.92 20.39
N VAL A 111 -3.58 -18.36 20.67
CA VAL A 111 -4.68 -17.50 21.14
C VAL A 111 -5.04 -17.89 22.57
N TYR A 112 -5.16 -16.89 23.45
CA TYR A 112 -5.37 -17.06 24.89
C TYR A 112 -6.68 -16.39 25.34
N ALA A 113 -7.35 -17.04 26.29
CA ALA A 113 -8.55 -16.53 26.95
C ALA A 113 -8.43 -16.74 28.46
N GLU A 114 -8.65 -15.69 29.26
CA GLU A 114 -8.47 -15.71 30.72
C GLU A 114 -9.69 -15.17 31.47
N ASN A 115 -10.05 -15.80 32.59
CA ASN A 115 -11.05 -15.32 33.54
C ASN A 115 -10.61 -15.55 35.00
N GLU A 116 -11.49 -15.30 35.97
CA GLU A 116 -11.20 -15.46 37.41
C GLU A 116 -10.94 -16.91 37.87
N ASN A 117 -11.27 -17.90 37.04
CA ASN A 117 -11.14 -19.34 37.34
C ASN A 117 -9.97 -20.02 36.63
N GLY A 118 -9.40 -19.39 35.59
CA GLY A 118 -8.18 -19.86 34.92
C GLY A 118 -7.97 -19.25 33.55
N SER A 119 -7.02 -19.83 32.81
CA SER A 119 -6.75 -19.52 31.41
C SER A 119 -6.86 -20.77 30.53
N GLY A 120 -7.27 -20.56 29.29
CA GLY A 120 -7.26 -21.53 28.21
C GLY A 120 -6.56 -20.95 26.99
N SER A 121 -6.02 -21.83 26.15
CA SER A 121 -5.30 -21.45 24.94
C SER A 121 -5.32 -22.57 23.91
N ASP A 122 -5.16 -22.21 22.65
CA ASP A 122 -4.90 -23.14 21.55
C ASP A 122 -3.82 -22.56 20.62
N THR A 123 -3.09 -23.44 19.91
CA THR A 123 -1.92 -23.10 19.10
C THR A 123 -1.98 -23.79 17.75
N VAL A 124 -1.75 -23.04 16.68
CA VAL A 124 -1.66 -23.56 15.30
C VAL A 124 -0.44 -23.01 14.59
N GLN A 125 0.24 -23.85 13.81
CA GLN A 125 1.32 -23.39 12.93
C GLN A 125 0.73 -22.72 11.69
N ILE A 126 1.25 -21.55 11.35
CA ILE A 126 0.82 -20.75 10.20
C ILE A 126 2.01 -20.29 9.38
N LYS A 127 1.80 -20.03 8.08
CA LYS A 127 2.74 -19.29 7.25
C LYS A 127 2.34 -17.83 7.28
N LEU A 128 3.06 -17.04 8.07
CA LEU A 128 2.72 -15.65 8.33
C LEU A 128 3.33 -14.70 7.30
N PHE A 129 2.48 -13.96 6.58
CA PHE A 129 2.87 -12.86 5.70
C PHE A 129 2.57 -11.52 6.39
N ARG A 130 3.61 -10.80 6.80
CA ARG A 130 3.49 -9.46 7.40
C ARG A 130 3.71 -8.35 6.38
N ILE A 131 3.28 -7.14 6.71
CA ILE A 131 3.47 -5.96 5.85
C ILE A 131 4.81 -5.31 6.16
N PHE A 132 5.65 -5.17 5.14
CA PHE A 132 6.85 -4.36 5.13
C PHE A 132 6.61 -3.07 4.35
N PHE A 133 7.20 -1.95 4.78
CA PHE A 133 7.02 -0.65 4.15
C PHE A 133 8.33 -0.12 3.58
N GLY A 134 8.33 0.31 2.32
CA GLY A 134 9.54 0.76 1.65
C GLY A 134 9.33 1.92 0.69
N ASP A 135 10.39 2.70 0.50
CA ASP A 135 10.47 3.70 -0.55
C ASP A 135 11.33 3.16 -1.69
N ILE A 136 10.71 2.85 -2.81
CA ILE A 136 11.33 2.23 -3.97
C ILE A 136 11.75 3.24 -5.04
N HIS A 137 11.64 4.55 -4.78
CA HIS A 137 11.90 5.56 -5.80
C HIS A 137 12.61 6.77 -5.20
N TRP A 138 13.92 6.88 -5.42
CA TRP A 138 14.70 8.08 -5.09
C TRP A 138 16.00 8.16 -5.87
N HIS A 139 16.50 9.39 -5.99
CA HIS A 139 17.60 9.79 -6.87
C HIS A 139 18.83 10.28 -6.11
N THR A 140 19.97 10.31 -6.78
CA THR A 140 21.25 10.72 -6.20
C THR A 140 22.01 11.66 -7.13
N VAL A 141 23.19 12.11 -6.69
CA VAL A 141 24.13 12.89 -7.51
C VAL A 141 24.67 12.16 -8.74
N PHE A 142 24.36 10.87 -8.94
CA PHE A 142 24.66 10.17 -10.21
C PHE A 142 23.67 10.59 -11.30
N SER A 143 22.38 10.74 -10.98
CA SER A 143 21.40 11.39 -11.85
C SER A 143 21.33 12.90 -11.56
N ASP A 144 20.16 13.42 -11.22
CA ASP A 144 19.86 14.82 -10.95
C ASP A 144 19.50 15.10 -9.48
N GLY A 145 19.39 14.09 -8.61
CA GLY A 145 19.28 14.23 -7.16
C GLY A 145 20.52 14.90 -6.50
N ASP A 146 20.33 15.53 -5.34
CA ASP A 146 21.36 16.38 -4.70
C ASP A 146 22.24 15.66 -3.67
N PHE A 147 21.90 14.42 -3.30
CA PHE A 147 22.57 13.68 -2.23
C PHE A 147 23.32 12.46 -2.73
N LYS A 148 24.35 12.05 -1.98
CA LYS A 148 25.16 10.88 -2.31
C LYS A 148 24.41 9.62 -1.91
N ILE A 149 24.49 8.57 -2.73
CA ILE A 149 23.93 7.24 -2.45
C ILE A 149 24.23 6.71 -1.03
N ASN A 150 25.45 6.95 -0.51
CA ASN A 150 25.81 6.61 0.87
C ASN A 150 25.01 7.37 1.92
N SER A 151 24.72 8.65 1.70
CA SER A 151 23.90 9.44 2.62
C SER A 151 22.46 8.94 2.61
N MET A 152 21.90 8.69 1.43
CA MET A 152 20.52 8.20 1.24
C MET A 152 20.30 6.87 1.98
N TYR A 153 21.09 5.84 1.67
CA TYR A 153 20.97 4.53 2.33
C TYR A 153 21.27 4.61 3.83
N LYS A 154 22.32 5.35 4.22
CA LYS A 154 22.66 5.49 5.64
C LYS A 154 21.53 6.13 6.44
N ASN A 155 20.94 7.21 5.93
CA ASN A 155 19.82 7.86 6.59
C ASN A 155 18.58 6.96 6.62
N ALA A 156 18.24 6.26 5.53
CA ALA A 156 17.12 5.31 5.52
C ALA A 156 17.24 4.24 6.63
N VAL A 157 18.47 3.77 6.90
CA VAL A 157 18.76 2.85 8.01
C VAL A 157 18.74 3.56 9.37
N GLU A 158 19.35 4.73 9.53
CA GLU A 158 19.43 5.47 10.81
C GLU A 158 18.08 6.08 11.26
N ASP A 159 17.23 6.47 10.31
CA ASP A 159 15.84 6.84 10.58
C ASP A 159 15.01 5.64 11.03
N ASN A 160 15.42 4.41 10.67
CA ASN A 160 14.76 3.15 11.02
C ASN A 160 13.24 3.15 10.76
N TYR A 161 12.81 3.93 9.77
CA TYR A 161 11.42 4.06 9.37
C TYR A 161 11.06 2.99 8.34
N LEU A 162 11.88 2.87 7.29
CA LEU A 162 11.65 1.92 6.21
C LEU A 162 12.17 0.52 6.53
N ASP A 163 11.46 -0.47 6.02
CA ASP A 163 11.83 -1.88 6.00
C ASP A 163 12.70 -2.21 4.79
N PHE A 164 12.44 -1.58 3.65
CA PHE A 164 13.22 -1.73 2.44
C PHE A 164 13.30 -0.44 1.62
N THR A 165 14.25 -0.37 0.68
CA THR A 165 14.35 0.78 -0.22
C THR A 165 15.04 0.43 -1.55
N ALA A 166 14.85 1.26 -2.57
CA ALA A 166 15.52 1.11 -3.86
C ALA A 166 16.02 2.47 -4.39
N CYS A 167 17.30 2.53 -4.72
CA CYS A 167 17.87 3.63 -5.50
C CYS A 167 17.48 3.43 -6.97
N THR A 168 16.92 4.44 -7.63
CA THR A 168 16.45 4.34 -9.02
C THR A 168 16.90 5.54 -9.86
N ASP A 169 18.19 5.91 -9.76
CA ASP A 169 18.79 6.95 -10.61
C ASP A 169 18.44 6.76 -12.11
N HIS A 170 18.18 7.87 -12.81
CA HIS A 170 17.95 7.93 -14.25
C HIS A 170 19.03 7.19 -15.08
N GLY A 171 18.64 6.11 -15.75
CA GLY A 171 19.52 5.18 -16.45
C GLY A 171 20.30 5.80 -17.62
N GLU A 172 19.81 6.88 -18.23
CA GLU A 172 20.53 7.65 -19.26
C GLU A 172 21.54 8.66 -18.73
N LEU A 173 21.49 8.98 -17.44
CA LEU A 173 22.48 9.83 -16.76
C LEU A 173 23.61 8.98 -16.15
N LEU A 174 23.31 7.75 -15.72
CA LEU A 174 24.29 6.77 -15.23
C LEU A 174 25.39 6.47 -16.27
N ASP A 175 26.64 6.54 -15.82
CA ASP A 175 27.84 6.40 -16.66
C ASP A 175 27.84 7.36 -17.87
N GLY A 176 27.02 8.40 -17.82
CA GLY A 176 26.81 9.38 -18.87
C GLY A 176 27.76 10.57 -18.79
N ILE A 177 27.55 11.53 -19.68
CA ILE A 177 28.08 12.88 -19.49
C ILE A 177 27.04 13.63 -18.66
N SER A 178 27.35 13.92 -17.40
CA SER A 178 26.43 14.56 -16.45
C SER A 178 25.81 15.85 -17.02
N THR A 179 24.53 15.77 -17.42
CA THR A 179 23.72 16.88 -17.93
C THR A 179 22.79 17.45 -16.87
N LYS A 180 23.26 17.65 -15.63
CA LYS A 180 22.46 18.36 -14.61
C LYS A 180 21.94 19.69 -15.19
N PHE A 181 20.65 19.96 -14.95
CA PHE A 181 19.85 21.08 -15.47
C PHE A 181 20.66 22.35 -15.82
N GLY A 182 21.04 22.48 -17.09
CA GLY A 182 21.92 23.58 -17.55
C GLY A 182 22.77 23.23 -18.78
N GLY A 183 22.93 21.94 -19.06
CA GLY A 183 23.64 21.41 -20.23
C GLY A 183 25.08 20.97 -19.94
N VAL A 184 25.68 20.26 -20.89
CA VAL A 184 27.05 19.74 -20.78
C VAL A 184 28.05 20.89 -20.65
N ARG A 185 28.83 20.94 -19.56
CA ARG A 185 30.02 21.80 -19.48
C ARG A 185 31.23 21.01 -19.97
N GLU A 186 32.23 21.70 -20.52
CA GLU A 186 33.47 21.06 -21.02
C GLU A 186 34.14 20.17 -19.95
N TRP A 187 34.05 20.58 -18.69
CA TRP A 187 34.55 19.81 -17.54
C TRP A 187 33.79 18.51 -17.30
N ASP A 188 32.49 18.44 -17.58
CA ASP A 188 31.71 17.21 -17.38
C ASP A 188 32.14 16.14 -18.40
N ILE A 189 32.45 16.54 -19.65
CA ILE A 189 33.02 15.64 -20.68
C ILE A 189 34.39 15.10 -20.24
N ILE A 190 35.27 15.99 -19.74
CA ILE A 190 36.61 15.62 -19.27
C ILE A 190 36.51 14.70 -18.04
N ARG A 191 35.57 14.96 -17.13
CA ARG A 191 35.28 14.16 -15.93
C ARG A 191 34.88 12.74 -16.32
N THR A 192 33.81 12.59 -17.11
CA THR A 192 33.31 11.28 -17.59
C THR A 192 34.39 10.52 -18.36
N PHE A 193 35.22 11.19 -19.17
CA PHE A 193 36.32 10.53 -19.86
C PHE A 193 37.39 9.99 -18.88
N ILE A 194 37.79 10.77 -17.88
CA ILE A 194 38.75 10.35 -16.85
C ILE A 194 38.16 9.20 -16.01
N GLU A 195 36.90 9.32 -15.59
CA GLU A 195 36.18 8.30 -14.83
C GLU A 195 36.14 6.96 -15.59
N LYS A 196 35.78 6.97 -16.87
CA LYS A 196 35.79 5.77 -17.73
C LYS A 196 37.19 5.20 -17.95
N VAL A 197 38.22 6.04 -18.10
CA VAL A 197 39.62 5.59 -18.20
C VAL A 197 40.12 4.96 -16.90
N LEU A 198 39.62 5.41 -15.75
CA LEU A 198 39.92 4.84 -14.43
C LEU A 198 39.04 3.62 -14.09
N GLY A 199 38.09 3.23 -14.94
CA GLY A 199 37.19 2.11 -14.72
C GLY A 199 36.11 2.38 -13.66
N PHE A 200 35.79 3.65 -13.40
CA PHE A 200 34.66 4.02 -12.55
C PHE A 200 33.34 3.76 -13.28
N SER A 201 32.36 3.20 -12.57
CA SER A 201 30.98 3.05 -13.02
C SER A 201 30.02 3.39 -11.88
N GLU A 202 29.09 4.28 -12.14
CA GLU A 202 28.00 4.73 -11.26
C GLU A 202 26.98 3.59 -11.07
N TRP A 203 26.67 2.84 -12.14
CA TRP A 203 25.83 1.64 -12.02
C TRP A 203 26.48 0.55 -11.17
N GLN A 204 27.79 0.31 -11.33
CA GLN A 204 28.50 -0.62 -10.45
C GLN A 204 28.51 -0.11 -8.99
N MET A 205 28.63 1.21 -8.78
CA MET A 205 28.50 1.80 -7.45
C MET A 205 27.10 1.58 -6.86
N MET A 206 26.03 1.69 -7.65
CA MET A 206 24.66 1.39 -7.20
C MET A 206 24.52 -0.08 -6.77
N LYS A 207 25.05 -1.03 -7.56
CA LYS A 207 25.12 -2.46 -7.18
C LYS A 207 25.89 -2.68 -5.88
N ASP A 208 27.09 -2.11 -5.78
CA ASP A 208 27.95 -2.25 -4.61
C ASP A 208 27.27 -1.70 -3.35
N LYS A 209 26.52 -0.59 -3.47
CA LYS A 209 25.78 0.02 -2.36
C LYS A 209 24.47 -0.67 -2.02
N ALA A 210 23.77 -1.25 -2.99
CA ALA A 210 22.70 -2.19 -2.70
C ALA A 210 23.25 -3.36 -1.87
N ILE A 211 24.37 -3.96 -2.25
CA ILE A 211 25.02 -5.03 -1.46
C ILE A 211 25.45 -4.54 -0.07
N GLU A 212 26.14 -3.41 0.03
CA GLU A 212 26.72 -2.89 1.29
C GLU A 212 25.67 -2.61 2.37
N TYR A 213 24.50 -2.09 1.99
CA TYR A 213 23.43 -1.73 2.93
C TYR A 213 22.38 -2.84 3.11
N TYR A 214 22.53 -3.99 2.44
CA TYR A 214 21.60 -5.11 2.63
C TYR A 214 21.84 -5.81 3.96
N ASN A 215 20.83 -5.81 4.81
CA ASN A 215 20.85 -6.50 6.10
C ASN A 215 19.59 -7.38 6.20
N PRO A 216 19.60 -8.62 5.68
CA PRO A 216 18.41 -9.47 5.59
C PRO A 216 17.69 -9.60 6.95
N GLY A 217 16.36 -9.62 6.91
CA GLY A 217 15.48 -9.62 8.08
C GLY A 217 15.32 -8.26 8.77
N THR A 218 16.20 -7.28 8.50
CA THR A 218 16.17 -5.95 9.15
C THR A 218 16.01 -4.79 8.17
N PHE A 219 16.72 -4.81 7.04
CA PHE A 219 16.66 -3.77 6.02
C PHE A 219 17.03 -4.32 4.64
N THR A 220 16.07 -4.31 3.70
CA THR A 220 16.27 -4.79 2.33
C THR A 220 16.61 -3.66 1.36
N THR A 221 17.53 -3.92 0.44
CA THR A 221 17.84 -3.03 -0.68
C THR A 221 17.48 -3.72 -1.98
N LEU A 222 16.70 -3.07 -2.84
CA LEU A 222 16.48 -3.55 -4.22
C LEU A 222 17.42 -2.81 -5.17
N LEU A 223 17.91 -3.52 -6.19
CA LEU A 223 18.63 -2.90 -7.29
C LEU A 223 17.64 -2.45 -8.34
N GLY A 224 17.63 -1.16 -8.68
CA GLY A 224 16.81 -0.64 -9.75
C GLY A 224 17.41 0.57 -10.45
N PHE A 225 16.73 1.02 -11.49
CA PHE A 225 17.03 2.25 -12.23
C PHE A 225 15.72 2.78 -12.82
N GLU A 226 15.66 4.09 -13.05
CA GLU A 226 14.59 4.69 -13.82
C GLU A 226 14.94 4.69 -15.30
N TRP A 227 14.07 4.16 -16.16
CA TRP A 227 14.14 4.39 -17.60
C TRP A 227 13.30 5.61 -17.97
N THR A 228 13.94 6.66 -18.46
CA THR A 228 13.36 8.00 -18.63
C THR A 228 13.35 8.40 -20.09
N ALA A 229 12.36 7.89 -20.83
CA ALA A 229 12.40 7.82 -22.28
C ALA A 229 12.36 9.15 -23.05
N ALA A 230 12.32 10.32 -22.41
CA ALA A 230 12.05 11.58 -23.13
C ALA A 230 12.49 12.90 -22.45
N GLN A 231 13.14 12.87 -21.28
CA GLN A 231 13.43 14.10 -20.53
C GLN A 231 14.73 14.77 -20.98
N TRP A 232 15.78 13.97 -21.28
CA TRP A 232 17.16 14.49 -21.44
C TRP A 232 17.85 14.20 -22.78
N SER A 233 17.54 13.11 -23.49
CA SER A 233 18.19 12.81 -24.76
C SER A 233 17.45 13.34 -25.99
N TRP A 234 18.13 13.29 -27.14
CA TRP A 234 17.51 13.53 -28.44
C TRP A 234 16.67 12.33 -28.91
N GLY A 235 16.87 11.15 -28.33
CA GLY A 235 16.39 9.85 -28.82
C GLY A 235 14.96 9.45 -28.42
N GLY A 236 14.33 10.16 -27.49
CA GLY A 236 13.00 9.81 -27.00
C GLY A 236 11.86 10.07 -27.97
N LYS A 237 10.95 10.96 -27.59
CA LYS A 237 9.79 11.40 -28.41
C LYS A 237 10.10 11.75 -29.88
N ASP A 238 11.33 12.19 -30.17
CA ASP A 238 11.72 12.70 -31.50
C ASP A 238 12.19 11.56 -32.44
N TRP A 239 12.38 10.34 -31.92
CA TRP A 239 12.73 9.14 -32.70
C TRP A 239 11.70 8.01 -32.53
N SER A 240 10.87 8.08 -31.48
CA SER A 240 9.60 7.36 -31.46
C SER A 240 8.76 7.71 -32.71
N PRO A 241 8.20 6.71 -33.42
CA PRO A 241 7.24 6.95 -34.49
C PRO A 241 5.87 7.43 -33.97
N ASN A 242 5.58 7.27 -32.67
CA ASN A 242 4.34 7.66 -32.01
C ASN A 242 4.47 8.92 -31.13
N GLY A 243 5.68 9.50 -31.01
CA GLY A 243 5.90 10.76 -30.30
C GLY A 243 5.89 10.60 -28.78
N TRP A 244 4.93 11.24 -28.12
CA TRP A 244 4.77 11.17 -26.66
C TRP A 244 3.89 9.99 -26.20
N GLU A 245 3.33 9.21 -27.12
CA GLU A 245 2.30 8.21 -26.81
C GLU A 245 2.88 6.87 -26.32
N ASP A 246 4.12 6.54 -26.68
CA ASP A 246 4.80 5.26 -26.41
C ASP A 246 6.08 5.40 -25.56
N VAL A 247 6.15 6.50 -24.81
CA VAL A 247 7.23 6.87 -23.90
C VAL A 247 6.65 7.34 -22.56
N SER A 248 7.30 6.97 -21.48
CA SER A 248 7.08 7.55 -20.15
C SER A 248 8.32 7.32 -19.29
N HIS A 249 8.18 7.41 -17.97
CA HIS A 249 9.19 6.94 -17.04
C HIS A 249 8.75 5.64 -16.37
N ILE A 250 9.65 4.67 -16.29
CA ILE A 250 9.39 3.34 -15.71
C ILE A 250 10.57 2.97 -14.81
N ASN A 251 10.31 2.74 -13.52
CA ASN A 251 11.31 2.14 -12.64
C ASN A 251 11.35 0.64 -12.85
N PHE A 252 12.55 0.10 -13.10
CA PHE A 252 12.81 -1.34 -13.17
C PHE A 252 13.57 -1.83 -11.96
N TYR A 253 13.15 -2.96 -11.40
CA TYR A 253 13.73 -3.55 -10.20
C TYR A 253 14.15 -5.00 -10.46
N TYR A 254 15.41 -5.31 -10.20
CA TYR A 254 15.95 -6.68 -10.23
C TYR A 254 15.69 -7.41 -8.91
N ARG A 255 15.42 -8.71 -8.99
CA ARG A 255 15.18 -9.60 -7.83
C ARG A 255 16.39 -9.74 -6.91
N ASP A 256 17.59 -9.62 -7.46
CA ASP A 256 18.85 -9.56 -6.71
C ASP A 256 19.91 -8.76 -7.48
N VAL A 257 21.06 -8.51 -6.87
CA VAL A 257 22.18 -7.77 -7.46
C VAL A 257 23.00 -8.67 -8.38
N TYR A 258 22.48 -8.93 -9.58
CA TYR A 258 23.20 -9.70 -10.60
C TYR A 258 24.45 -8.94 -11.08
N PRO A 259 25.66 -9.53 -11.04
CA PRO A 259 26.90 -8.83 -11.40
C PRO A 259 26.87 -8.25 -12.82
N ASN A 260 26.28 -8.99 -13.76
CA ASN A 260 26.19 -8.66 -15.18
C ASN A 260 24.80 -8.15 -15.63
N ALA A 261 23.89 -7.80 -14.71
CA ALA A 261 22.68 -7.06 -15.07
C ALA A 261 23.02 -5.64 -15.55
N LEU A 262 22.22 -5.15 -16.49
CA LEU A 262 22.41 -3.84 -17.10
C LEU A 262 21.33 -2.83 -16.66
N GLU A 263 21.74 -1.59 -16.51
CA GLU A 263 20.91 -0.42 -16.65
C GLU A 263 20.58 -0.18 -18.14
N TYR A 264 19.48 0.50 -18.44
CA TYR A 264 19.13 0.85 -19.82
C TYR A 264 18.74 2.31 -19.94
N ALA A 265 19.43 3.00 -20.85
CA ALA A 265 19.19 4.39 -21.18
C ALA A 265 18.19 4.56 -22.33
N ASP A 266 17.53 5.72 -22.39
CA ASP A 266 16.61 6.10 -23.47
C ASP A 266 17.26 6.07 -24.87
N TYR A 267 18.52 6.49 -24.98
CA TYR A 267 19.29 6.42 -26.24
C TYR A 267 19.70 4.99 -26.65
N GLN A 268 19.43 3.99 -25.81
CA GLN A 268 19.56 2.56 -26.12
C GLN A 268 18.21 1.89 -26.37
N LYS A 269 17.12 2.46 -25.80
CA LYS A 269 15.74 1.93 -25.76
C LYS A 269 14.76 3.11 -25.86
N PHE A 270 14.22 3.36 -27.06
CA PHE A 270 13.59 4.65 -27.37
C PHE A 270 12.09 4.73 -27.02
N ASN A 271 11.44 3.59 -26.79
CA ASN A 271 9.99 3.44 -26.60
C ASN A 271 9.68 2.18 -25.77
N TYR A 272 8.41 1.98 -25.40
CA TYR A 272 7.95 0.82 -24.63
C TYR A 272 8.36 -0.54 -25.24
N ASP A 273 8.22 -0.74 -26.56
CA ASP A 273 8.55 -2.01 -27.21
C ASP A 273 10.05 -2.33 -27.11
N ASP A 274 10.92 -1.32 -27.24
CA ASP A 274 12.37 -1.49 -27.09
C ASP A 274 12.76 -1.85 -25.65
N ILE A 275 12.23 -1.13 -24.64
CA ILE A 275 12.60 -1.36 -23.24
C ILE A 275 12.03 -2.66 -22.69
N PHE A 276 10.74 -2.97 -22.92
CA PHE A 276 10.17 -4.24 -22.47
C PHE A 276 10.84 -5.45 -23.13
N LYS A 277 11.30 -5.30 -24.38
CA LYS A 277 12.15 -6.31 -25.00
C LYS A 277 13.48 -6.49 -24.28
N ALA A 278 14.20 -5.42 -23.98
CA ALA A 278 15.48 -5.51 -23.26
C ALA A 278 15.33 -6.13 -21.86
N MET A 279 14.30 -5.72 -21.12
CA MET A 279 14.00 -6.24 -19.80
C MET A 279 13.53 -7.72 -19.84
N SER A 280 12.81 -8.12 -20.89
CA SER A 280 12.53 -9.54 -21.15
C SER A 280 13.80 -10.34 -21.49
N GLU A 281 14.73 -9.77 -22.26
CA GLU A 281 16.02 -10.39 -22.58
C GLU A 281 16.90 -10.57 -21.32
N GLU A 282 16.84 -9.63 -20.35
CA GLU A 282 17.45 -9.80 -19.03
C GLU A 282 16.77 -10.93 -18.22
N TRP A 283 15.43 -10.97 -18.20
CA TRP A 283 14.69 -12.04 -17.55
C TRP A 283 15.05 -13.42 -18.13
N ASP A 284 15.18 -13.53 -19.46
CA ASP A 284 15.55 -14.79 -20.14
C ASP A 284 17.00 -15.23 -19.89
N LYS A 285 17.87 -14.32 -19.40
CA LYS A 285 19.21 -14.66 -18.87
C LYS A 285 19.17 -15.12 -17.40
N GLY A 286 18.01 -15.05 -16.76
CA GLY A 286 17.83 -15.30 -15.33
C GLY A 286 17.97 -14.05 -14.44
N HIS A 287 18.12 -12.85 -15.03
CA HIS A 287 18.07 -11.60 -14.27
C HIS A 287 16.59 -11.18 -14.11
N LEU A 288 15.90 -11.83 -13.17
CA LEU A 288 14.48 -11.59 -12.93
C LEU A 288 14.26 -10.12 -12.55
N ASN A 289 13.35 -9.45 -13.25
CA ASN A 289 13.11 -8.01 -13.11
C ASN A 289 11.64 -7.63 -13.40
N ILE A 290 11.16 -6.56 -12.78
CA ILE A 290 9.80 -6.03 -12.97
C ILE A 290 9.84 -4.53 -13.18
N GLY A 291 8.86 -3.99 -13.90
CA GLY A 291 8.71 -2.57 -14.19
C GLY A 291 7.41 -1.99 -13.65
N PHE A 292 7.47 -0.77 -13.14
CA PHE A 292 6.29 0.03 -12.77
C PHE A 292 6.41 1.41 -13.39
N SER A 293 5.37 1.85 -14.12
CA SER A 293 5.35 3.23 -14.60
C SER A 293 5.11 4.16 -13.42
N HIS A 294 5.81 5.28 -13.35
CA HIS A 294 5.67 6.19 -12.21
C HIS A 294 5.22 7.59 -12.58
N HIS A 295 4.80 8.34 -11.55
CA HIS A 295 4.21 9.67 -11.60
C HIS A 295 3.47 10.00 -12.92
N PRO A 296 2.45 9.20 -13.31
CA PRO A 296 1.99 9.08 -14.69
C PRO A 296 1.24 10.30 -15.23
N LEU A 297 0.99 11.33 -14.40
CA LEU A 297 0.39 12.61 -14.78
C LEU A 297 1.41 13.74 -14.96
N GLY A 298 2.68 13.44 -14.70
CA GLY A 298 3.72 14.44 -14.50
C GLY A 298 4.27 15.07 -15.78
N ARG A 299 4.82 16.26 -15.61
CA ARG A 299 5.42 17.08 -16.66
C ARG A 299 6.52 17.96 -16.09
N ALA A 300 7.65 18.10 -16.78
CA ALA A 300 8.69 19.08 -16.46
C ALA A 300 8.87 20.07 -17.61
N SER A 301 8.48 21.33 -17.39
CA SER A 301 8.65 22.42 -18.35
C SER A 301 7.99 22.13 -19.73
N ARG A 302 8.78 21.71 -20.73
CA ARG A 302 8.31 21.36 -22.08
C ARG A 302 8.29 19.84 -22.35
N TYR A 303 8.66 19.04 -21.37
CA TYR A 303 8.76 17.58 -21.46
C TYR A 303 7.60 16.92 -20.72
N ASN A 304 6.99 15.92 -21.33
CA ASN A 304 5.73 15.31 -20.92
C ASN A 304 5.94 13.81 -20.67
N PHE A 305 6.05 13.40 -19.42
CA PHE A 305 6.34 12.00 -19.05
C PHE A 305 5.08 11.23 -18.65
N THR A 306 3.92 11.70 -19.13
CA THR A 306 2.64 11.04 -18.89
C THR A 306 2.61 9.65 -19.51
N THR A 307 2.23 8.64 -18.74
CA THR A 307 2.07 7.28 -19.27
C THR A 307 0.74 7.18 -20.01
N ASN A 308 0.72 7.08 -21.34
CA ASN A 308 -0.53 6.77 -22.05
C ASN A 308 -0.90 5.28 -21.84
N TRP A 309 -1.90 5.04 -20.97
CA TRP A 309 -2.34 3.69 -20.64
C TRP A 309 -3.04 2.98 -21.80
N THR A 310 -3.84 3.70 -22.59
CA THR A 310 -4.48 3.17 -23.80
C THR A 310 -3.45 2.76 -24.86
N PHE A 311 -2.32 3.47 -24.98
CA PHE A 311 -1.21 3.02 -25.82
C PHE A 311 -0.56 1.76 -25.24
N MET A 312 -0.26 1.76 -23.94
CA MET A 312 0.40 0.64 -23.27
C MET A 312 -0.46 -0.64 -23.32
N ALA A 313 -1.78 -0.53 -23.30
CA ALA A 313 -2.73 -1.63 -23.46
C ALA A 313 -2.81 -2.13 -24.92
N ASP A 314 -3.18 -1.25 -25.85
CA ASP A 314 -3.69 -1.67 -27.18
C ASP A 314 -2.68 -1.54 -28.33
N LYS A 315 -1.61 -0.75 -28.15
CA LYS A 315 -0.75 -0.31 -29.27
C LYS A 315 0.69 -0.79 -29.21
N ILE A 316 1.12 -1.35 -28.07
CA ILE A 316 2.41 -2.04 -27.95
C ILE A 316 2.41 -3.28 -28.86
N ILE A 317 3.45 -3.43 -29.68
CA ILE A 317 3.56 -4.51 -30.66
C ILE A 317 3.82 -5.85 -29.96
N ASN A 318 4.62 -5.85 -28.90
CA ASN A 318 5.06 -7.04 -28.18
C ASN A 318 4.40 -7.14 -26.78
N THR A 319 3.06 -7.20 -26.75
CA THR A 319 2.25 -7.30 -25.52
C THR A 319 2.76 -8.34 -24.51
N ASN A 320 3.12 -9.55 -24.97
CA ASN A 320 3.70 -10.60 -24.14
C ASN A 320 4.97 -10.17 -23.37
N LEU A 321 5.75 -9.21 -23.89
CA LEU A 321 6.97 -8.72 -23.23
C LEU A 321 6.64 -7.65 -22.18
N ARG A 322 5.65 -6.79 -22.46
CA ARG A 322 5.04 -5.91 -21.45
C ARG A 322 4.50 -6.76 -20.30
N ASP A 323 3.63 -7.73 -20.59
CA ASP A 323 2.96 -8.58 -19.60
C ASP A 323 3.93 -9.37 -18.72
N LYS A 324 5.07 -9.78 -19.29
CA LYS A 324 6.14 -10.47 -18.57
C LYS A 324 6.84 -9.57 -17.53
N ILE A 325 6.92 -8.25 -17.76
CA ILE A 325 7.76 -7.33 -16.98
C ILE A 325 6.96 -6.29 -16.19
N HIS A 326 5.97 -5.64 -16.80
CA HIS A 326 5.17 -4.59 -16.18
C HIS A 326 4.25 -5.16 -15.09
N ARG A 327 4.13 -4.45 -13.96
CA ARG A 327 3.34 -4.91 -12.80
C ARG A 327 2.37 -3.88 -12.25
N GLY A 328 2.34 -2.65 -12.77
CA GLY A 328 1.44 -1.62 -12.28
C GLY A 328 2.03 -0.22 -12.28
N VAL A 329 1.65 0.57 -11.28
CA VAL A 329 1.85 2.02 -11.28
C VAL A 329 2.15 2.60 -9.91
N GLU A 330 3.03 3.59 -9.87
CA GLU A 330 3.24 4.46 -8.72
C GLU A 330 2.13 5.52 -8.64
N THR A 331 1.24 5.41 -7.65
CA THR A 331 0.09 6.32 -7.48
C THR A 331 0.42 7.57 -6.65
N PHE A 332 1.52 7.52 -5.90
CA PHE A 332 2.01 8.61 -5.04
C PHE A 332 3.49 8.83 -5.27
N SER A 333 3.86 10.09 -5.46
CA SER A 333 5.23 10.57 -5.31
C SER A 333 5.23 12.02 -4.83
N ARG A 334 6.42 12.62 -4.65
CA ARG A 334 6.55 14.06 -4.40
C ARG A 334 5.94 14.92 -5.53
N TRP A 335 5.74 14.40 -6.74
CA TRP A 335 4.98 15.12 -7.77
C TRP A 335 3.50 15.25 -7.42
N GLY A 336 2.93 14.25 -6.76
CA GLY A 336 1.57 14.24 -6.25
C GLY A 336 0.88 12.88 -6.40
N ASN A 337 -0.42 12.87 -6.09
CA ASN A 337 -1.32 11.75 -6.24
C ASN A 337 -1.88 11.64 -7.68
N SER A 338 -1.93 10.45 -8.28
CA SER A 338 -2.43 10.23 -9.64
C SER A 338 -3.79 9.51 -9.75
N ILE A 339 -4.57 9.49 -8.66
CA ILE A 339 -5.96 9.02 -8.60
C ILE A 339 -6.84 10.14 -8.04
N GLY A 340 -7.97 10.46 -8.68
CA GLY A 340 -8.97 11.37 -8.10
C GLY A 340 -9.90 12.09 -9.09
N GLU A 341 -9.41 12.54 -10.25
CA GLU A 341 -10.22 13.32 -11.21
C GLU A 341 -11.42 12.53 -11.74
N PHE A 342 -11.25 11.23 -11.95
CA PHE A 342 -12.28 10.35 -12.52
C PHE A 342 -12.91 9.41 -11.49
N THR A 343 -12.73 9.74 -10.22
CA THR A 343 -13.38 9.09 -9.07
C THR A 343 -14.06 10.14 -8.19
N PRO A 344 -15.26 10.63 -8.56
CA PRO A 344 -16.00 11.55 -7.71
C PRO A 344 -16.22 10.97 -6.31
N ASP A 345 -16.36 11.87 -5.34
CA ASP A 345 -16.52 11.62 -3.91
C ASP A 345 -15.26 11.10 -3.15
N VAL A 346 -14.22 10.61 -3.85
CA VAL A 346 -12.89 10.40 -3.24
C VAL A 346 -12.07 11.70 -3.32
N PRO A 347 -11.51 12.21 -2.21
CA PRO A 347 -10.73 13.46 -2.24
C PRO A 347 -9.39 13.26 -2.94
N TRP A 348 -9.08 14.10 -3.92
CA TRP A 348 -7.76 14.15 -4.57
C TRP A 348 -6.74 14.85 -3.67
N LEU A 349 -6.32 14.15 -2.61
CA LEU A 349 -5.34 14.65 -1.64
C LEU A 349 -3.95 14.76 -2.28
N TRP A 350 -3.24 15.86 -1.98
CA TRP A 350 -1.91 16.18 -2.51
C TRP A 350 -1.83 16.09 -4.06
N PRO A 351 -2.66 16.85 -4.78
CA PRO A 351 -2.75 16.82 -6.24
C PRO A 351 -1.45 17.29 -6.90
N TYR A 352 -1.26 17.02 -8.19
CA TYR A 352 -0.09 17.52 -8.93
C TYR A 352 -0.07 19.05 -8.99
N ASN A 353 1.12 19.64 -9.02
CA ASN A 353 1.26 21.09 -9.22
C ASN A 353 0.81 21.42 -10.65
N LEU A 354 -0.09 22.38 -10.84
CA LEU A 354 -0.68 22.68 -12.17
C LEU A 354 0.35 23.04 -13.26
N SER A 355 1.55 23.49 -12.88
CA SER A 355 2.69 23.76 -13.78
C SER A 355 3.49 22.51 -14.18
N GLN A 356 3.30 21.40 -13.46
CA GLN A 356 4.01 20.13 -13.56
C GLN A 356 3.06 18.97 -13.86
N PHE A 357 1.89 19.30 -14.38
CA PHE A 357 0.76 18.41 -14.60
C PHE A 357 0.31 18.55 -16.06
N THR A 358 0.02 17.44 -16.71
CA THR A 358 -0.78 17.45 -17.93
C THR A 358 -2.05 16.64 -17.67
N ASN A 359 -3.21 17.29 -17.72
CA ASN A 359 -4.51 16.61 -17.62
C ASN A 359 -4.83 15.89 -18.96
N GLN A 360 -4.03 14.87 -19.27
CA GLN A 360 -4.35 13.90 -20.33
C GLN A 360 -5.23 12.84 -19.72
N THR A 361 -6.41 12.64 -20.29
CA THR A 361 -7.38 11.65 -19.80
C THR A 361 -6.73 10.28 -19.76
N GLU A 362 -6.05 9.93 -20.85
CA GLU A 362 -5.36 8.67 -21.13
C GLU A 362 -4.28 8.28 -20.11
N ALA A 363 -3.84 9.22 -19.26
CA ALA A 363 -2.71 9.08 -18.34
C ALA A 363 -3.08 8.90 -16.85
N TRP A 364 -4.36 9.11 -16.50
CA TRP A 364 -4.85 8.86 -15.15
C TRP A 364 -4.88 7.37 -14.82
N VAL A 365 -4.63 7.04 -13.55
CA VAL A 365 -4.58 5.65 -13.10
C VAL A 365 -5.95 4.98 -13.16
N GLU A 366 -7.04 5.74 -13.03
CA GLU A 366 -8.39 5.24 -13.34
C GLU A 366 -8.53 4.72 -14.78
N ASN A 367 -7.82 5.31 -15.77
CA ASN A 367 -7.79 4.78 -17.13
C ASN A 367 -7.08 3.43 -17.18
N ALA A 368 -5.94 3.32 -16.49
CA ALA A 368 -5.18 2.07 -16.42
C ALA A 368 -6.03 0.91 -15.87
N CYS A 369 -6.79 1.17 -14.80
CA CYS A 369 -7.76 0.20 -14.26
C CYS A 369 -8.84 -0.18 -15.27
N TRP A 370 -9.30 0.74 -16.11
CA TRP A 370 -10.22 0.43 -17.20
C TRP A 370 -9.60 -0.49 -18.23
N GLU A 371 -8.47 -0.12 -18.83
CA GLU A 371 -7.86 -0.94 -19.89
C GLU A 371 -7.46 -2.33 -19.35
N TRP A 372 -6.88 -2.42 -18.14
CA TRP A 372 -6.53 -3.70 -17.50
C TRP A 372 -7.73 -4.54 -17.03
N SER A 373 -8.95 -4.02 -17.12
CA SER A 373 -10.17 -4.76 -16.84
C SER A 373 -10.91 -5.23 -18.10
N ASP A 374 -10.44 -4.90 -19.31
CA ASP A 374 -11.01 -5.39 -20.56
C ASP A 374 -10.47 -6.81 -20.90
N ASP A 375 -11.24 -7.58 -21.70
CA ASP A 375 -10.98 -9.01 -21.96
C ASP A 375 -9.59 -9.31 -22.57
N GLU A 376 -8.97 -8.34 -23.24
CA GLU A 376 -7.66 -8.50 -23.89
C GLU A 376 -6.49 -8.51 -22.89
N LEU A 377 -6.65 -7.89 -21.71
CA LEU A 377 -5.68 -7.89 -20.61
C LEU A 377 -6.06 -8.86 -19.49
N LYS A 378 -6.92 -9.83 -19.80
CA LYS A 378 -7.42 -10.80 -18.84
C LYS A 378 -6.33 -11.73 -18.32
N GLY A 379 -6.24 -11.82 -16.99
CA GLY A 379 -5.19 -12.56 -16.28
C GLY A 379 -3.88 -11.78 -16.12
N GLN A 380 -3.75 -10.59 -16.69
CA GLN A 380 -2.57 -9.75 -16.49
C GLN A 380 -2.56 -9.09 -15.11
N LYS A 381 -1.35 -8.79 -14.64
CA LYS A 381 -1.09 -8.21 -13.32
C LYS A 381 -0.97 -6.70 -13.38
N PHE A 382 -1.61 -5.98 -12.46
CA PHE A 382 -1.50 -4.52 -12.35
C PHE A 382 -1.85 -4.03 -10.94
N VAL A 383 -0.88 -3.53 -10.18
CA VAL A 383 -1.06 -3.09 -8.78
C VAL A 383 -0.66 -1.64 -8.54
N PHE A 384 -1.26 -1.01 -7.53
CA PHE A 384 -0.84 0.29 -7.02
C PHE A 384 0.37 0.14 -6.08
N ILE A 385 1.41 0.95 -6.31
CA ILE A 385 2.56 1.12 -5.40
C ILE A 385 2.79 2.61 -5.10
N GLY A 386 3.65 2.92 -4.13
CA GLY A 386 4.10 4.28 -3.82
C GLY A 386 5.62 4.35 -3.75
N GLY A 387 6.17 5.50 -4.12
CA GLY A 387 7.59 5.84 -3.98
C GLY A 387 7.72 7.33 -3.67
N SER A 388 8.88 7.81 -3.23
CA SER A 388 8.99 9.24 -2.91
C SER A 388 9.29 10.10 -4.12
N ASP A 389 10.03 9.57 -5.09
CA ASP A 389 10.73 10.34 -6.12
C ASP A 389 11.56 11.50 -5.54
N THR A 390 12.28 11.20 -4.45
CA THR A 390 13.07 12.22 -3.74
C THR A 390 14.37 12.52 -4.48
N HIS A 391 14.49 13.78 -4.90
CA HIS A 391 15.71 14.37 -5.48
C HIS A 391 16.43 15.31 -4.51
N ASP A 392 15.66 16.10 -3.76
CA ASP A 392 16.10 17.30 -3.02
C ASP A 392 16.18 17.08 -1.50
N TYR A 393 16.15 15.83 -1.04
CA TYR A 393 16.24 15.48 0.37
C TYR A 393 17.04 14.20 0.62
N ASP A 394 17.75 14.14 1.75
CA ASP A 394 18.73 13.07 2.01
C ASP A 394 18.14 11.80 2.65
N ARG A 395 16.80 11.69 2.72
CA ARG A 395 16.08 10.59 3.40
C ARG A 395 14.92 10.07 2.55
N PRO A 396 15.02 8.83 2.03
CA PRO A 396 13.89 8.10 1.45
C PRO A 396 12.69 8.04 2.43
N GLY A 397 11.47 8.11 1.91
CA GLY A 397 10.23 8.08 2.71
C GLY A 397 10.00 9.30 3.62
N SER A 398 10.67 10.43 3.38
CA SER A 398 10.59 11.62 4.23
C SER A 398 9.25 12.37 4.18
N ALA A 399 8.87 12.95 5.32
CA ALA A 399 7.76 13.89 5.46
C ALA A 399 8.14 15.37 5.26
N GLU A 400 9.40 15.71 4.99
CA GLU A 400 9.85 17.11 5.04
C GLU A 400 9.48 17.91 3.78
N PHE A 401 8.77 19.03 3.97
CA PHE A 401 8.24 19.91 2.92
C PHE A 401 9.16 21.07 2.54
N ASP A 402 9.79 21.69 3.55
CA ASP A 402 10.47 23.01 3.47
C ASP A 402 11.71 23.05 2.55
N VAL A 403 12.07 21.91 1.97
CA VAL A 403 13.27 21.69 1.15
C VAL A 403 12.99 21.62 -0.35
N SER A 404 11.72 21.47 -0.77
CA SER A 404 11.39 21.04 -2.14
C SER A 404 10.52 22.03 -2.91
N TYR A 405 10.74 22.10 -4.23
CA TYR A 405 9.83 22.79 -5.16
C TYR A 405 8.56 21.97 -5.46
N LEU A 406 8.58 20.69 -5.11
CA LEU A 406 7.48 19.75 -5.24
C LEU A 406 6.50 19.84 -4.05
N GLY A 407 7.01 19.98 -2.83
CA GLY A 407 6.24 20.40 -1.65
C GLY A 407 5.21 19.39 -1.15
N LYS A 408 5.47 18.09 -1.26
CA LYS A 408 4.50 17.01 -0.98
C LYS A 408 5.10 15.86 -0.16
N PRO A 409 4.26 15.10 0.56
CA PRO A 409 4.71 13.91 1.28
C PRO A 409 5.14 12.81 0.31
N SER A 410 6.10 12.00 0.75
CA SER A 410 6.56 10.82 -0.01
C SER A 410 5.47 9.76 -0.15
N GLY A 411 5.42 9.07 -1.29
CA GLY A 411 4.78 7.76 -1.37
C GLY A 411 5.68 6.66 -0.78
N ILE A 412 5.07 5.58 -0.32
CA ILE A 412 5.73 4.33 0.08
C ILE A 412 4.90 3.13 -0.42
N ALA A 413 5.59 2.03 -0.72
CA ALA A 413 4.97 0.75 -1.02
C ALA A 413 4.82 -0.05 0.28
N ALA A 414 3.67 -0.68 0.46
CA ALA A 414 3.41 -1.68 1.49
C ALA A 414 3.36 -3.06 0.81
N VAL A 415 4.14 -4.02 1.31
CA VAL A 415 4.40 -5.32 0.64
C VAL A 415 4.24 -6.46 1.63
N TYR A 416 3.47 -7.49 1.26
CA TYR A 416 3.30 -8.70 2.08
C TYR A 416 4.40 -9.73 1.79
N ALA A 417 5.20 -10.07 2.80
CA ALA A 417 6.20 -11.13 2.72
C ALA A 417 6.34 -11.87 4.07
N VAL A 418 6.98 -13.04 4.08
CA VAL A 418 7.29 -13.76 5.33
C VAL A 418 8.51 -13.11 5.99
N HIS A 419 9.50 -12.75 5.17
CA HIS A 419 10.77 -12.17 5.57
C HIS A 419 11.08 -10.85 4.84
N ASN A 420 11.80 -9.98 5.54
CA ASN A 420 12.42 -8.80 4.92
C ASN A 420 13.71 -9.19 4.19
N ILE A 421 13.59 -9.85 3.04
CA ILE A 421 14.68 -10.19 2.12
C ILE A 421 14.35 -9.81 0.68
N ARG A 422 15.37 -9.59 -0.16
CA ARG A 422 15.18 -9.12 -1.56
C ARG A 422 14.23 -10.01 -2.34
N GLU A 423 14.45 -11.31 -2.21
CA GLU A 423 13.75 -12.36 -2.92
C GLU A 423 12.25 -12.27 -2.68
N GLU A 424 11.83 -12.21 -1.42
CA GLU A 424 10.41 -12.20 -1.06
C GLU A 424 9.75 -10.83 -1.27
N ILE A 425 10.45 -9.72 -0.98
CA ILE A 425 9.92 -8.37 -1.28
C ILE A 425 9.71 -8.21 -2.79
N TRP A 426 10.65 -8.67 -3.62
CA TRP A 426 10.51 -8.64 -5.06
C TRP A 426 9.47 -9.64 -5.57
N ASP A 427 9.42 -10.86 -5.04
CA ASP A 427 8.43 -11.87 -5.44
C ASP A 427 7.00 -11.37 -5.14
N ALA A 428 6.79 -10.74 -3.98
CA ALA A 428 5.53 -10.12 -3.62
C ALA A 428 5.16 -8.93 -4.53
N LEU A 429 6.10 -8.05 -4.88
CA LEU A 429 5.88 -6.99 -5.88
C LEU A 429 5.54 -7.59 -7.27
N ASN A 430 6.22 -8.66 -7.67
CA ASN A 430 5.98 -9.38 -8.93
C ASN A 430 4.66 -10.15 -8.94
N ASP A 431 4.19 -10.66 -7.80
CA ASP A 431 2.89 -11.31 -7.61
C ASP A 431 1.77 -10.36 -7.18
N CYS A 432 2.07 -9.05 -7.17
CA CYS A 432 1.17 -7.95 -6.84
C CYS A 432 0.62 -7.96 -5.41
N TYR A 433 1.24 -8.68 -4.47
CA TYR A 433 0.91 -8.63 -3.04
C TYR A 433 1.44 -7.35 -2.36
N ALA A 434 1.08 -6.21 -2.94
CA ALA A 434 1.50 -4.88 -2.53
C ALA A 434 0.37 -3.86 -2.66
N TYR A 435 0.48 -2.73 -1.98
CA TYR A 435 -0.41 -1.59 -2.15
C TYR A 435 0.35 -0.27 -1.95
N SER A 436 -0.28 0.85 -2.35
CA SER A 436 0.32 2.16 -2.20
C SER A 436 -0.15 2.83 -0.91
N SER A 437 0.77 3.49 -0.21
CA SER A 437 0.44 4.37 0.90
C SER A 437 1.15 5.70 0.76
N GLN A 438 0.46 6.79 1.06
CA GLN A 438 1.07 8.10 1.12
C GLN A 438 1.60 8.34 2.53
N LEU A 439 2.92 8.25 2.68
CA LEU A 439 3.72 8.55 3.87
C LEU A 439 3.43 7.74 5.15
N LEU A 440 2.18 7.41 5.47
CA LEU A 440 1.82 6.71 6.71
C LEU A 440 1.83 5.19 6.52
N LYS A 441 2.28 4.44 7.54
CA LYS A 441 2.26 2.96 7.57
C LYS A 441 0.86 2.40 7.91
N ILE A 442 -0.18 2.83 7.19
CA ILE A 442 -1.53 2.25 7.32
C ILE A 442 -1.44 0.78 6.90
N ARG A 443 -1.77 -0.14 7.80
CA ARG A 443 -1.78 -1.60 7.57
C ARG A 443 -3.17 -1.98 7.08
N ALA A 444 -3.28 -2.58 5.88
CA ALA A 444 -4.57 -2.79 5.24
C ALA A 444 -4.65 -4.11 4.45
N ASN A 445 -5.66 -4.92 4.81
CA ASN A 445 -5.99 -6.19 4.17
C ASN A 445 -7.42 -6.10 3.61
N VAL A 446 -7.57 -6.45 2.33
CA VAL A 446 -8.87 -6.43 1.63
C VAL A 446 -9.08 -7.77 0.93
N ARG A 447 -10.11 -8.50 1.36
CA ARG A 447 -10.49 -9.81 0.85
C ARG A 447 -11.77 -9.72 0.02
N LEU A 448 -11.74 -10.23 -1.21
CA LEU A 448 -12.93 -10.40 -2.06
C LEU A 448 -13.31 -11.89 -2.06
N ASP A 449 -14.46 -12.24 -1.50
CA ASP A 449 -14.88 -13.62 -1.19
C ASP A 449 -13.77 -14.44 -0.49
N GLY A 450 -13.06 -13.82 0.44
CA GLY A 450 -11.94 -14.42 1.19
C GLY A 450 -10.59 -14.41 0.46
N GLN A 451 -10.53 -14.05 -0.83
CA GLN A 451 -9.30 -14.04 -1.63
C GLN A 451 -8.56 -12.71 -1.48
N LEU A 452 -7.26 -12.77 -1.15
CA LEU A 452 -6.32 -11.66 -1.28
C LEU A 452 -5.76 -11.71 -2.70
N SER A 453 -6.04 -10.69 -3.52
CA SER A 453 -5.71 -10.70 -4.96
C SER A 453 -5.55 -9.29 -5.52
N TYR A 454 -4.67 -8.54 -4.86
CA TYR A 454 -4.26 -7.21 -5.29
C TYR A 454 -3.63 -7.32 -6.69
N GLY A 455 -4.06 -6.44 -7.59
CA GLY A 455 -3.68 -6.41 -8.99
C GLY A 455 -3.94 -7.67 -9.80
N ARG A 456 -4.84 -8.55 -9.36
CA ARG A 456 -5.10 -9.86 -9.98
C ARG A 456 -6.57 -10.07 -10.30
N TRP A 457 -6.80 -11.01 -11.20
CA TRP A 457 -8.12 -11.45 -11.64
C TRP A 457 -8.64 -12.58 -10.75
N ILE A 458 -9.87 -12.43 -10.24
CA ILE A 458 -10.53 -13.40 -9.34
C ILE A 458 -11.86 -13.89 -9.90
N ASN A 459 -12.24 -15.10 -9.50
CA ASN A 459 -13.62 -15.55 -9.60
C ASN A 459 -14.34 -15.26 -8.29
N CYS A 460 -15.56 -14.73 -8.36
CA CYS A 460 -16.36 -14.38 -7.19
C CYS A 460 -17.80 -14.90 -7.29
N SER A 461 -18.54 -14.76 -6.20
CA SER A 461 -19.97 -15.05 -6.09
C SER A 461 -20.81 -13.79 -6.34
N SER A 462 -22.14 -13.94 -6.32
CA SER A 462 -23.09 -12.82 -6.27
C SER A 462 -24.09 -13.02 -5.11
N PRO A 463 -24.19 -12.08 -4.16
CA PRO A 463 -23.40 -10.85 -4.03
C PRO A 463 -21.92 -11.15 -3.74
N LEU A 464 -21.02 -10.38 -4.37
CA LEU A 464 -19.60 -10.37 -4.03
C LEU A 464 -19.44 -9.82 -2.61
N LYS A 465 -18.77 -10.56 -1.73
CA LYS A 465 -18.47 -10.11 -0.36
C LYS A 465 -17.10 -9.48 -0.33
N ILE A 466 -17.01 -8.29 0.25
CA ILE A 466 -15.78 -7.51 0.32
C ILE A 466 -15.53 -7.21 1.79
N ARG A 467 -14.50 -7.82 2.37
CA ARG A 467 -14.06 -7.51 3.73
C ARG A 467 -12.83 -6.63 3.66
N LEU A 468 -12.86 -5.54 4.41
CA LEU A 468 -11.68 -4.75 4.73
C LEU A 468 -11.37 -4.90 6.22
N SER A 469 -10.09 -5.00 6.51
CA SER A 469 -9.53 -4.78 7.84
C SER A 469 -8.37 -3.81 7.71
N ALA A 470 -8.32 -2.80 8.56
CA ALA A 470 -7.24 -1.83 8.56
C ALA A 470 -6.85 -1.38 9.97
N HIS A 471 -5.56 -1.11 10.17
CA HIS A 471 -5.01 -0.53 11.39
C HIS A 471 -4.23 0.73 11.02
N SER A 472 -4.58 1.83 11.69
CA SER A 472 -3.91 3.12 11.54
C SER A 472 -2.43 3.02 11.89
N THR A 473 -1.63 3.92 11.31
CA THR A 473 -0.30 4.23 11.85
C THR A 473 -0.45 4.67 13.29
N PHE A 474 0.37 4.12 14.20
CA PHE A 474 0.32 4.36 15.63
C PHE A 474 1.63 4.97 16.17
N PRO A 475 1.64 5.58 17.37
CA PRO A 475 2.85 6.09 18.00
C PRO A 475 3.89 5.02 18.31
N GLY A 476 5.17 5.39 18.22
CA GLY A 476 6.26 4.53 18.66
C GLY A 476 6.73 3.55 17.60
N ASN A 477 7.24 2.41 18.07
CA ASN A 477 7.80 1.38 17.21
C ASN A 477 6.81 0.24 17.03
N ASP A 478 6.88 -0.39 15.88
CA ASP A 478 6.24 -1.65 15.57
C ASP A 478 6.96 -2.84 16.25
N THR A 479 6.38 -4.04 16.26
CA THR A 479 6.97 -5.21 16.94
C THR A 479 8.35 -5.63 16.41
N SER A 480 8.68 -5.30 15.16
CA SER A 480 10.04 -5.47 14.63
C SER A 480 11.02 -4.36 15.02
N GLY A 481 10.58 -3.42 15.85
CA GLY A 481 11.36 -2.28 16.32
C GLY A 481 11.48 -1.15 15.31
N LYS A 482 10.73 -1.17 14.20
CA LYS A 482 10.72 -0.11 13.19
C LYS A 482 9.91 1.08 13.69
N ARG A 483 10.33 2.29 13.37
CA ARG A 483 9.54 3.48 13.67
C ARG A 483 8.28 3.47 12.82
N MET A 484 7.15 3.81 13.44
CA MET A 484 5.90 4.08 12.72
C MET A 484 5.80 5.52 12.24
N TRP A 485 6.72 6.41 12.65
CA TRP A 485 6.79 7.79 12.21
C TRP A 485 7.96 8.04 11.25
N PRO A 486 7.73 8.72 10.11
CA PRO A 486 8.78 9.10 9.16
C PRO A 486 9.62 10.26 9.69
N HIS A 487 10.74 10.54 9.00
CA HIS A 487 11.52 11.74 9.29
C HIS A 487 10.68 13.01 9.08
N GLY A 488 10.76 13.95 10.03
CA GLY A 488 9.96 15.17 10.07
C GLY A 488 8.80 15.13 11.08
N TYR A 489 8.40 13.94 11.54
CA TYR A 489 7.41 13.77 12.62
C TYR A 489 8.05 13.53 13.99
N SER A 490 7.32 13.88 15.05
CA SER A 490 7.56 13.31 16.39
C SER A 490 6.68 12.08 16.65
N PRO A 491 7.06 11.19 17.59
CA PRO A 491 6.33 9.93 17.85
C PRO A 491 4.85 10.12 18.23
N ASN A 492 4.48 11.27 18.81
CA ASN A 492 3.16 11.51 19.37
C ASN A 492 2.16 12.13 18.38
N GLU A 493 2.59 12.44 17.15
CA GLU A 493 1.81 13.21 16.16
C GLU A 493 1.04 12.33 15.15
N LEU A 494 0.96 11.02 15.42
CA LEU A 494 0.36 10.00 14.54
C LEU A 494 -0.76 9.16 15.18
N ASP A 495 -1.13 9.37 16.44
CA ASP A 495 -2.26 8.67 17.09
C ASP A 495 -3.61 9.19 16.61
N TYR A 496 -3.95 8.87 15.37
CA TYR A 496 -5.15 9.34 14.70
C TYR A 496 -5.87 8.17 14.03
N PRO A 497 -7.21 8.12 14.18
CA PRO A 497 -7.98 7.04 13.59
C PRO A 497 -8.00 7.11 12.07
N ILE A 498 -8.36 5.98 11.47
CA ILE A 498 -8.89 5.95 10.11
C ILE A 498 -10.23 6.71 10.14
N THR A 499 -10.31 7.78 9.36
CA THR A 499 -11.43 8.73 9.36
C THR A 499 -12.47 8.42 8.30
N ASP A 500 -12.03 7.90 7.15
CA ASP A 500 -12.86 7.64 5.98
C ASP A 500 -12.33 6.41 5.23
N ILE A 501 -13.26 5.60 4.72
CA ILE A 501 -12.99 4.46 3.85
C ILE A 501 -13.96 4.53 2.66
N TRP A 502 -13.44 4.52 1.43
CA TRP A 502 -14.26 4.46 0.22
C TRP A 502 -13.99 3.15 -0.53
N LEU A 503 -15.06 2.38 -0.74
CA LEU A 503 -15.06 1.27 -1.67
C LEU A 503 -15.45 1.79 -3.06
N VAL A 504 -14.51 1.70 -4.00
CA VAL A 504 -14.65 2.20 -5.36
C VAL A 504 -14.79 1.04 -6.34
N LYS A 505 -15.61 1.25 -7.37
CA LYS A 505 -15.89 0.30 -8.44
C LYS A 505 -15.81 0.97 -9.82
N LYS A 506 -15.45 0.21 -10.85
CA LYS A 506 -15.69 0.53 -12.28
C LYS A 506 -17.11 1.06 -12.49
N ASP A 507 -17.27 2.16 -13.24
CA ASP A 507 -18.60 2.59 -13.69
C ASP A 507 -19.08 1.77 -14.91
N SER A 508 -20.39 1.68 -15.13
CA SER A 508 -20.97 0.77 -16.11
C SER A 508 -21.01 1.30 -17.54
N ASP A 509 -20.83 2.61 -17.72
CA ASP A 509 -20.78 3.25 -19.03
C ASP A 509 -19.32 3.63 -19.33
N ARG A 510 -18.75 3.17 -20.45
CA ARG A 510 -17.37 3.54 -20.88
C ARG A 510 -17.34 5.03 -21.22
N GLY A 511 -17.03 5.85 -20.22
CA GLY A 511 -17.13 7.30 -20.21
C GLY A 511 -16.69 7.87 -18.86
N GLN A 512 -16.75 9.20 -18.70
CA GLN A 512 -16.35 9.89 -17.47
C GLN A 512 -17.57 10.18 -16.58
N PRO A 513 -17.50 9.97 -15.25
CA PRO A 513 -16.37 9.43 -14.49
C PRO A 513 -16.16 7.94 -14.74
N TRP A 514 -14.92 7.49 -14.61
CA TRP A 514 -14.54 6.09 -14.82
C TRP A 514 -14.83 5.20 -13.63
N CYS A 515 -14.75 5.75 -12.43
CA CYS A 515 -14.96 5.08 -11.19
C CYS A 515 -16.16 5.70 -10.46
N LYS A 516 -16.81 4.91 -9.61
CA LYS A 516 -17.82 5.39 -8.67
C LYS A 516 -17.60 4.81 -7.29
N VAL A 517 -17.83 5.63 -6.27
CA VAL A 517 -17.92 5.16 -4.89
C VAL A 517 -19.23 4.38 -4.74
N ILE A 518 -19.13 3.10 -4.35
CA ILE A 518 -20.29 2.26 -4.05
C ILE A 518 -20.54 2.11 -2.55
N ASN A 519 -19.55 2.43 -1.72
CA ASN A 519 -19.70 2.58 -0.28
C ASN A 519 -18.70 3.60 0.29
N HIS A 520 -19.11 4.36 1.31
CA HIS A 520 -18.26 5.27 2.07
C HIS A 520 -18.63 5.15 3.55
N THR A 521 -17.66 4.80 4.39
CA THR A 521 -17.84 4.76 5.86
C THR A 521 -16.88 5.73 6.54
N GLN A 522 -17.27 6.17 7.74
CA GLN A 522 -16.48 7.10 8.56
C GLN A 522 -16.24 6.48 9.95
N PRO A 523 -15.38 5.45 10.04
CA PRO A 523 -15.30 4.60 11.23
C PRO A 523 -14.73 5.33 12.46
N ASN A 524 -13.82 6.30 12.27
CA ASN A 524 -13.20 7.08 13.34
C ASN A 524 -12.57 6.19 14.44
N SER A 525 -11.94 5.09 14.04
CA SER A 525 -11.25 4.14 14.92
C SER A 525 -9.82 3.87 14.41
N ASN A 526 -8.91 3.53 15.33
CA ASN A 526 -7.55 3.14 14.98
C ASN A 526 -7.54 1.77 14.28
N MET A 527 -8.32 0.80 14.78
CA MET A 527 -8.55 -0.49 14.11
C MET A 527 -9.98 -0.54 13.56
N VAL A 528 -10.13 -0.95 12.30
CA VAL A 528 -11.39 -0.96 11.56
C VAL A 528 -11.60 -2.30 10.88
N ILE A 529 -12.80 -2.86 10.99
CA ILE A 529 -13.28 -4.01 10.21
C ILE A 529 -14.58 -3.59 9.52
N GLU A 530 -14.60 -3.60 8.19
CA GLU A 530 -15.78 -3.30 7.38
C GLU A 530 -16.13 -4.50 6.50
N ASN A 531 -17.43 -4.74 6.32
CA ASN A 531 -17.92 -5.78 5.41
C ASN A 531 -18.95 -5.16 4.47
N PHE A 532 -18.69 -5.25 3.17
CA PHE A 532 -19.54 -4.75 2.10
C PHE A 532 -20.04 -5.92 1.22
N GLU A 533 -21.14 -5.71 0.53
CA GLU A 533 -21.68 -6.66 -0.45
C GLU A 533 -22.06 -5.91 -1.74
N ASP A 534 -21.70 -6.46 -2.91
CA ASP A 534 -22.15 -5.97 -4.21
C ASP A 534 -22.91 -7.05 -4.99
N SER A 535 -24.24 -6.94 -4.98
CA SER A 535 -25.15 -7.78 -5.79
C SER A 535 -25.09 -7.47 -7.29
N ASN A 536 -24.45 -6.37 -7.71
CA ASN A 536 -24.35 -5.92 -9.10
C ASN A 536 -22.95 -6.15 -9.69
N VAL A 537 -22.12 -6.98 -9.05
CA VAL A 537 -20.85 -7.47 -9.59
C VAL A 537 -21.05 -8.17 -10.94
N LYS A 538 -20.11 -7.96 -11.86
CA LYS A 538 -20.09 -8.51 -13.22
C LYS A 538 -18.66 -8.92 -13.58
N PRO A 539 -18.49 -9.86 -14.53
CA PRO A 539 -17.21 -10.02 -15.23
C PRO A 539 -16.71 -8.67 -15.75
N ASN A 540 -15.40 -8.48 -15.69
CA ASN A 540 -14.69 -7.28 -16.17
C ASN A 540 -15.03 -6.00 -15.38
N ASP A 541 -15.68 -6.11 -14.21
CA ASP A 541 -15.63 -5.07 -13.18
C ASP A 541 -14.23 -5.03 -12.56
N PHE A 542 -13.83 -3.84 -12.07
CA PHE A 542 -12.73 -3.71 -11.12
C PHE A 542 -13.16 -2.97 -9.86
N TYR A 543 -12.45 -3.20 -8.77
CA TYR A 543 -12.62 -2.53 -7.49
C TYR A 543 -11.28 -1.99 -6.99
N TRP A 544 -11.32 -1.02 -6.08
CA TRP A 544 -10.21 -0.65 -5.21
C TRP A 544 -10.73 0.07 -3.96
N VAL A 545 -9.88 0.23 -2.95
CA VAL A 545 -10.26 0.87 -1.69
C VAL A 545 -9.33 2.02 -1.36
N ALA A 546 -9.91 3.17 -1.04
CA ALA A 546 -9.21 4.30 -0.42
C ALA A 546 -9.40 4.26 1.10
N ILE A 547 -8.31 4.38 1.85
CA ILE A 547 -8.32 4.44 3.32
C ILE A 547 -7.62 5.73 3.73
N LYS A 548 -8.32 6.64 4.40
CA LYS A 548 -7.75 7.93 4.84
C LYS A 548 -7.55 7.99 6.34
N GLN A 549 -6.30 8.24 6.73
CA GLN A 549 -5.91 8.57 8.10
C GLN A 549 -5.51 10.05 8.17
N LYS A 550 -5.84 10.68 9.30
CA LYS A 550 -5.37 12.02 9.62
C LYS A 550 -3.96 11.94 10.25
N GLY A 551 -3.08 12.90 9.97
CA GLY A 551 -1.89 13.16 10.77
C GLY A 551 -2.03 14.44 11.60
N GLN A 552 -1.01 14.77 12.38
CA GLN A 552 -0.86 16.11 12.93
C GLN A 552 0.32 16.84 12.27
N LYS A 553 0.11 18.13 11.94
CA LYS A 553 1.13 19.18 11.98
C LYS A 553 2.16 19.24 10.83
N LEU A 554 1.91 18.61 9.69
CA LEU A 554 2.75 18.85 8.50
C LEU A 554 2.42 20.17 7.83
N MET A 555 1.13 20.49 7.63
CA MET A 555 0.68 21.72 6.98
C MET A 555 -0.67 22.19 7.54
N PRO A 556 -0.70 23.13 8.50
CA PRO A 556 -1.96 23.70 9.02
C PRO A 556 -2.85 24.35 7.94
N GLU A 557 -2.27 24.72 6.80
CA GLU A 557 -2.94 25.45 5.71
C GLU A 557 -3.34 24.55 4.52
N ASN A 558 -2.71 23.38 4.34
CA ASN A 558 -2.97 22.46 3.21
C ASN A 558 -3.61 21.13 3.62
N GLY A 559 -3.76 20.86 4.93
CA GLY A 559 -4.37 19.65 5.47
C GLY A 559 -3.34 18.60 5.86
N ASP A 560 -3.60 17.94 6.99
CA ASP A 560 -2.81 16.81 7.49
C ASP A 560 -3.59 15.50 7.22
N GLU A 561 -3.90 15.19 5.97
CA GLU A 561 -4.64 13.97 5.61
C GLU A 561 -3.84 13.11 4.62
N PHE A 562 -3.78 11.81 4.90
CA PHE A 562 -2.99 10.83 4.15
C PHE A 562 -3.86 9.66 3.75
N ILE A 563 -3.55 9.06 2.61
CA ILE A 563 -4.40 8.06 1.97
C ILE A 563 -3.57 6.87 1.47
N SER A 564 -4.12 5.67 1.62
CA SER A 564 -3.62 4.45 0.99
C SER A 564 -4.62 3.98 -0.06
N TYR A 565 -4.13 3.48 -1.19
CA TYR A 565 -4.95 2.83 -2.22
C TYR A 565 -4.62 1.34 -2.29
N VAL A 566 -5.61 0.51 -1.99
CA VAL A 566 -5.50 -0.94 -2.02
C VAL A 566 -6.20 -1.48 -3.26
N GLY A 567 -5.48 -2.22 -4.10
CA GLY A 567 -5.96 -2.79 -5.36
C GLY A 567 -5.11 -2.39 -6.58
N PRO A 568 -5.70 -2.36 -7.78
CA PRO A 568 -7.08 -2.75 -8.10
C PRO A 568 -7.33 -4.26 -7.93
N PHE A 569 -8.58 -4.68 -7.99
CA PHE A 569 -9.02 -6.08 -8.02
C PHE A 569 -9.88 -6.28 -9.27
N PHE A 570 -9.60 -7.30 -10.08
CA PHE A 570 -10.32 -7.51 -11.34
C PHE A 570 -11.22 -8.74 -11.25
N ILE A 571 -12.46 -8.66 -11.76
CA ILE A 571 -13.40 -9.78 -11.74
C ILE A 571 -13.32 -10.58 -13.05
N ASP A 572 -12.82 -11.81 -12.98
CA ASP A 572 -12.81 -12.74 -14.10
C ASP A 572 -14.23 -13.20 -14.41
N SER A 573 -14.87 -13.87 -13.45
CA SER A 573 -16.21 -14.40 -13.59
C SER A 573 -16.99 -14.36 -12.29
N VAL A 574 -18.31 -14.41 -12.42
CA VAL A 574 -19.28 -14.47 -11.33
C VAL A 574 -19.94 -15.85 -11.39
N ILE A 575 -19.80 -16.63 -10.31
CA ILE A 575 -20.15 -18.06 -10.20
C ILE A 575 -21.42 -18.25 -9.34
#